data_AF-A0A0N8KR65-F1
#
_entry.id   AF-A0A0N8KR65-F1
#
_cell.length_a   1.000
_cell.length_b   1.000
_cell.length_c   1.000
_cell.angle_alpha   90.00
_cell.angle_beta   90.00
_cell.angle_gamma   90.00
#
_symmetry.space_group_name_H-M   'P 1'
#
loop_
_entity.id
_entity.type
_entity.pdbx_description
1 polymer ?
#
loop_
_entity_poly.entity_id
_entity_poly.type
_entity_poly.pdbx_seq_one_letter_code
_entity_poly.pdbx_strand_id
1 'polypeptide(L)'
;MELLDIFIFYGMLGLFIVSFLSSLIPIPTEAVVFGLLGAGGDSGIIFIILTLGSILGAFLGYLIGKHGLTKLIRSYKNEEKQEQTNRYFLKYGALLLLVSPWIPFVCNLAPVIAGIQNYDSKRFLIIISIANIIKCFAIVYLSITIIDWWRYL
;
A
#
# COMPACT_ATOMS: atom_id res chain seq x y z
N MET A 1 -7.48 -2.41 32.12
CA MET A 1 -7.43 -1.16 31.31
C MET A 1 -6.01 -0.90 30.86
N GLU A 2 -5.05 -0.69 31.77
CA GLU A 2 -3.66 -0.34 31.41
C GLU A 2 -2.97 -1.24 30.37
N LEU A 3 -3.10 -2.58 30.46
CA LEU A 3 -2.47 -3.50 29.49
C LEU A 3 -3.07 -3.40 28.07
N LEU A 4 -4.37 -3.15 27.96
CA LEU A 4 -5.04 -3.02 26.65
C LEU A 4 -4.68 -1.69 26.01
N ASP A 5 -4.60 -0.61 26.79
CA ASP A 5 -4.21 0.71 26.30
C ASP A 5 -2.77 0.71 25.80
N ILE A 6 -1.86 0.03 26.51
CA ILE A 6 -0.49 -0.23 26.08
C ILE A 6 -0.47 -1.02 24.76
N PHE A 7 -1.23 -2.11 24.68
CA PHE A 7 -1.30 -2.93 23.47
C PHE A 7 -1.81 -2.13 22.26
N ILE A 8 -2.85 -1.32 22.43
CA ILE A 8 -3.40 -0.48 21.37
C ILE A 8 -2.38 0.58 20.93
N PHE A 9 -1.74 1.26 21.88
CA PHE A 9 -0.75 2.29 21.57
C PHE A 9 0.45 1.74 20.78
N TYR A 10 1.08 0.66 21.27
CA TYR A 10 2.19 0.02 20.56
C TYR A 10 1.73 -0.70 19.29
N GLY A 11 0.50 -1.23 19.29
CA GLY A 11 -0.09 -1.87 18.13
C GLY A 11 -0.36 -0.88 16.99
N MET A 12 -0.72 0.37 17.27
CA MET A 12 -0.84 1.42 16.25
C MET A 12 0.51 1.73 15.57
N LEU A 13 1.60 1.82 16.35
CA LEU A 13 2.95 1.96 15.79
C LEU A 13 3.35 0.73 14.97
N GLY A 14 3.05 -0.47 15.49
CA GLY A 14 3.27 -1.73 14.78
C GLY A 14 2.49 -1.77 13.45
N LEU A 15 1.23 -1.35 13.45
CA LEU A 15 0.38 -1.27 12.27
C LEU A 15 0.98 -0.33 11.23
N PHE A 16 1.47 0.85 11.62
CA PHE A 16 2.13 1.77 10.71
C PHE A 16 3.34 1.11 10.04
N ILE A 17 4.23 0.51 10.83
CA ILE A 17 5.46 -0.13 10.36
C ILE A 17 5.13 -1.31 9.43
N VAL A 18 4.22 -2.18 9.83
CA VAL A 18 3.81 -3.35 9.04
C VAL A 18 3.13 -2.91 7.75
N SER A 19 2.28 -1.89 7.77
CA SER A 19 1.61 -1.37 6.56
C SER A 19 2.61 -0.73 5.60
N PHE A 20 3.61 -0.03 6.13
CA PHE A 20 4.70 0.53 5.35
C PHE A 20 5.56 -0.55 4.68
N LEU A 21 5.96 -1.58 5.44
CA LEU A 21 6.74 -2.70 4.92
C LEU A 21 5.92 -3.60 3.99
N SER A 22 4.62 -3.74 4.21
CA SER A 22 3.71 -4.56 3.41
C SER A 22 3.68 -4.12 1.94
N SER A 23 3.94 -2.84 1.70
CA SER A 23 4.03 -2.30 0.34
C SER A 23 5.35 -2.63 -0.38
N LEU A 24 6.35 -3.16 0.33
CA LEU A 24 7.63 -3.61 -0.22
C LEU A 24 7.70 -5.14 -0.26
N ILE A 25 7.22 -5.79 0.79
CA ILE A 25 7.24 -7.24 1.00
C ILE A 25 5.79 -7.66 1.25
N PRO A 26 5.28 -8.74 0.65
CA PRO A 26 3.91 -9.18 0.86
C PRO A 26 3.73 -9.69 2.30
N ILE A 27 3.43 -8.76 3.21
CA ILE A 27 3.16 -9.02 4.63
C ILE A 27 1.66 -8.81 4.86
N PRO A 28 0.95 -9.79 5.44
CA PRO A 28 -0.46 -9.63 5.77
C PRO A 28 -0.62 -8.54 6.85
N THR A 29 -1.38 -7.51 6.52
CA THR A 29 -1.71 -6.39 7.44
C THR A 29 -3.02 -6.63 8.18
N GLU A 30 -3.83 -7.54 7.65
CA GLU A 30 -5.19 -7.84 8.09
C GLU A 30 -5.19 -8.33 9.53
N ALA A 31 -4.27 -9.24 9.89
CA ALA A 31 -4.19 -9.79 11.24
C ALA A 31 -3.97 -8.71 12.32
N VAL A 32 -3.15 -7.69 12.02
CA VAL A 32 -2.89 -6.58 12.94
C VAL A 32 -4.11 -5.69 13.09
N VAL A 33 -4.80 -5.40 11.97
CA VAL A 33 -6.06 -4.64 11.96
C VAL A 33 -7.14 -5.35 12.77
N PHE A 34 -7.32 -6.65 12.55
CA PHE A 34 -8.26 -7.48 13.31
C PHE A 34 -7.96 -7.46 14.81
N GLY A 35 -6.70 -7.66 15.20
CA GLY A 35 -6.31 -7.66 16.61
C GLY A 35 -6.56 -6.31 17.29
N LEU A 36 -6.25 -5.20 16.61
CA LEU A 36 -6.47 -3.85 17.14
C LEU A 36 -7.96 -3.51 17.28
N LEU A 37 -8.78 -3.82 16.27
CA LEU A 37 -10.23 -3.60 16.33
C LEU A 37 -10.87 -4.49 17.41
N GLY A 38 -10.46 -5.76 17.50
CA GLY A 38 -10.95 -6.69 18.53
C GLY A 38 -10.58 -6.28 19.94
N ALA A 39 -9.44 -5.59 20.13
CA ALA A 39 -9.03 -5.02 21.41
C ALA A 39 -9.77 -3.71 21.77
N GLY A 40 -10.65 -3.20 20.89
CA GLY A 40 -11.42 -1.97 21.11
C GLY A 40 -10.73 -0.70 20.58
N GLY A 41 -9.76 -0.82 19.69
CA GLY A 41 -9.13 0.33 19.03
C GLY A 41 -10.09 1.08 18.11
N ASP A 42 -9.90 2.40 18.01
CA ASP A 42 -10.73 3.26 17.16
C ASP A 42 -10.53 2.94 15.67
N SER A 43 -11.63 2.58 15.00
CA SER A 43 -11.61 2.19 13.59
C SER A 43 -11.16 3.31 12.64
N GLY A 44 -11.47 4.57 12.96
CA GLY A 44 -11.06 5.73 12.18
C GLY A 44 -9.55 5.95 12.26
N ILE A 45 -8.98 5.89 13.46
CA ILE A 45 -7.53 6.01 13.68
C ILE A 45 -6.78 4.85 13.00
N ILE A 46 -7.27 3.61 13.17
CA ILE A 46 -6.68 2.42 12.53
C ILE A 46 -6.69 2.57 11.00
N PHE A 47 -7.82 3.01 10.43
CA PHE A 47 -7.95 3.26 9.00
C PHE A 47 -6.95 4.32 8.51
N ILE A 48 -6.80 5.44 9.22
CA ILE A 48 -5.85 6.50 8.87
C ILE A 48 -4.42 5.98 8.90
N ILE A 49 -4.03 5.29 9.97
CA ILE A 49 -2.66 4.76 10.14
C ILE A 49 -2.34 3.72 9.06
N LEU A 50 -3.24 2.78 8.81
CA LEU A 50 -3.12 1.74 7.78
C LEU A 50 -2.95 2.38 6.39
N THR A 51 -3.77 3.39 6.08
CA THR A 51 -3.75 4.10 4.81
C THR A 51 -2.45 4.87 4.62
N LEU A 52 -2.03 5.64 5.63
CA LEU A 52 -0.78 6.41 5.58
C LEU A 52 0.44 5.52 5.43
N GLY A 53 0.53 4.43 6.21
CA GLY A 53 1.61 3.46 6.09
C GLY A 53 1.67 2.86 4.69
N SER A 54 0.53 2.43 4.14
CA SER A 54 0.46 1.84 2.80
C SER A 54 0.86 2.82 1.69
N ILE A 55 0.39 4.07 1.74
CA ILE A 55 0.73 5.10 0.74
C ILE A 55 2.21 5.45 0.80
N LEU A 56 2.77 5.63 2.00
CA LEU A 56 4.19 5.93 2.18
C LEU A 56 5.08 4.77 1.72
N GLY A 57 4.70 3.53 2.01
CA GLY A 57 5.41 2.35 1.54
C GLY A 57 5.42 2.25 0.01
N ALA A 58 4.26 2.48 -0.61
CA ALA A 58 4.14 2.48 -2.07
C ALA A 58 4.97 3.61 -2.70
N PHE A 59 4.97 4.79 -2.09
CA PHE A 59 5.77 5.92 -2.54
C PHE A 59 7.28 5.63 -2.42
N LEU A 60 7.72 4.96 -1.35
CA LEU A 60 9.10 4.51 -1.23
C LEU A 60 9.47 3.52 -2.36
N GLY A 61 8.59 2.54 -2.65
CA GLY A 61 8.79 1.62 -3.77
C GLY A 61 8.93 2.34 -5.12
N TYR A 62 8.11 3.36 -5.36
CA TYR A 62 8.22 4.24 -6.53
C TYR A 62 9.57 4.98 -6.58
N LEU A 63 10.04 5.54 -5.46
CA LEU A 63 11.33 6.22 -5.41
C LEU A 63 12.51 5.27 -5.66
N ILE A 64 12.45 4.04 -5.12
CA ILE A 64 13.44 2.99 -5.38
C ILE A 64 13.48 2.65 -6.87
N GLY A 65 12.33 2.50 -7.52
CA GLY A 65 12.25 2.30 -8.97
C GLY A 65 12.86 3.46 -9.75
N LYS A 66 12.48 4.69 -9.40
CA LYS A 66 12.86 5.92 -10.10
C LYS A 66 14.35 6.28 -9.97
N HIS A 67 14.94 6.11 -8.79
CA HIS A 67 16.32 6.53 -8.53
C HIS A 67 17.30 5.37 -8.45
N GLY A 68 16.88 4.23 -7.88
CA GLY A 68 17.73 3.05 -7.70
C GLY A 68 17.85 2.24 -8.98
N LEU A 69 16.73 1.70 -9.47
CA LEU A 69 16.75 0.77 -10.62
C LEU A 69 16.85 1.48 -11.97
N THR A 70 16.32 2.68 -12.11
CA THR A 70 16.38 3.42 -13.39
C THR A 70 17.82 3.67 -13.83
N LYS A 71 18.73 3.98 -12.89
CA LYS A 71 20.15 4.23 -13.18
C LYS A 71 20.87 2.95 -13.62
N LEU A 72 20.51 1.81 -13.03
CA LEU A 72 21.05 0.50 -13.39
C LEU A 72 20.52 0.04 -14.77
N ILE A 73 19.22 0.18 -15.01
CA ILE A 73 18.54 -0.31 -16.22
C ILE A 73 18.84 0.57 -17.43
N ARG A 74 19.03 1.89 -17.27
CA ARG A 74 19.47 2.78 -18.38
C ARG A 74 20.81 2.37 -18.96
N SER A 75 21.68 1.72 -18.19
CA SER A 75 22.95 1.19 -18.70
C SER A 75 22.79 -0.05 -19.60
N TYR A 76 21.61 -0.69 -19.62
CA TYR A 76 21.37 -1.97 -20.30
C TYR A 76 20.23 -1.97 -21.33
N LYS A 77 19.41 -0.91 -21.42
CA LYS A 77 18.25 -0.86 -22.34
C LYS A 77 18.45 0.17 -23.46
N ASN A 78 18.25 -0.27 -24.71
CA ASN A 78 18.09 0.60 -25.89
C ASN A 78 16.96 1.63 -25.69
N GLU A 79 17.21 2.87 -26.11
CA GLU A 79 16.32 4.02 -25.97
C GLU A 79 14.93 3.80 -26.61
N GLU A 80 14.85 3.11 -27.77
CA GLU A 80 13.58 2.79 -28.44
C GLU A 80 12.63 1.93 -27.58
N LYS A 81 13.16 0.96 -26.82
CA LYS A 81 12.34 0.12 -25.92
C LYS A 81 11.83 0.91 -24.72
N GLN A 82 12.52 1.97 -24.31
CA GLN A 82 12.05 2.88 -23.26
C GLN A 82 10.85 3.68 -23.74
N GLU A 83 10.90 4.27 -24.94
CA GLU A 83 9.79 5.07 -25.46
C GLU A 83 8.51 4.26 -25.65
N GLN A 84 8.62 3.04 -26.16
CA GLN A 84 7.46 2.18 -26.40
C GLN A 84 6.78 1.75 -25.10
N THR A 85 7.55 1.38 -24.07
CA THR A 85 7.00 0.98 -22.77
C THR A 85 6.37 2.18 -22.04
N ASN A 86 6.93 3.38 -22.24
CA ASN A 86 6.39 4.62 -21.69
C ASN A 86 5.01 4.95 -22.28
N ARG A 87 4.79 4.72 -23.58
CA ARG A 87 3.47 4.93 -24.22
C ARG A 87 2.38 4.00 -23.65
N TYR A 88 2.69 2.74 -23.36
CA TYR A 88 1.74 1.82 -22.74
C TYR A 88 1.43 2.18 -21.28
N PHE A 89 2.46 2.58 -20.51
CA PHE A 89 2.26 3.02 -19.12
C PHE A 89 1.56 4.39 -19.03
N LEU A 90 1.72 5.27 -20.02
CA LEU A 90 0.93 6.50 -20.15
C LEU A 90 -0.56 6.21 -20.40
N LYS A 91 -0.87 5.15 -21.15
CA LYS A 91 -2.25 4.78 -21.48
C LYS A 91 -2.95 3.94 -20.39
N TYR A 92 -2.25 2.98 -19.78
CA TYR A 92 -2.83 2.02 -18.83
C TYR A 92 -2.25 2.09 -17.42
N GLY A 93 -1.19 2.87 -17.17
CA GLY A 93 -0.52 2.93 -15.88
C GLY A 93 -1.44 3.40 -14.75
N ALA A 94 -2.39 4.29 -15.04
CA ALA A 94 -3.38 4.72 -14.05
C ALA A 94 -4.28 3.55 -13.61
N LEU A 95 -4.80 2.77 -14.55
CA LEU A 95 -5.63 1.60 -14.26
C LEU A 95 -4.83 0.52 -13.53
N LEU A 96 -3.59 0.28 -13.95
CA LEU A 96 -2.68 -0.66 -13.29
C LEU A 96 -2.43 -0.28 -11.83
N LEU A 97 -2.19 1.00 -11.54
CA LEU A 97 -1.97 1.51 -10.18
C LEU A 97 -3.24 1.49 -9.33
N LEU A 98 -4.42 1.67 -9.94
CA LEU A 98 -5.70 1.54 -9.24
C LEU A 98 -6.01 0.11 -8.83
N VAL A 99 -5.72 -0.85 -9.71
CA VAL A 99 -6.05 -2.27 -9.50
C VAL A 99 -4.96 -3.00 -8.74
N SER A 100 -3.70 -2.53 -8.79
CA SER A 100 -2.56 -3.23 -8.18
C SER A 100 -2.74 -3.60 -6.71
N PRO A 101 -3.34 -2.78 -5.83
CA PRO A 101 -3.41 -3.11 -4.41
C PRO A 101 -4.30 -4.31 -4.07
N TRP A 102 -5.12 -4.77 -5.01
CA TRP A 102 -5.99 -5.93 -4.87
C TRP A 102 -5.28 -7.25 -5.16
N ILE A 103 -4.09 -7.20 -5.77
CA ILE A 103 -3.32 -8.38 -6.15
C ILE A 103 -2.00 -8.34 -5.37
N PRO A 104 -1.77 -9.24 -4.40
CA PRO A 104 -0.65 -9.16 -3.45
C PRO A 104 0.72 -8.99 -4.11
N PHE A 105 0.97 -9.69 -5.23
CA PHE A 105 2.24 -9.61 -5.93
C PHE A 105 2.38 -8.34 -6.78
N VAL A 106 1.29 -7.90 -7.40
CA VAL A 106 1.29 -6.71 -8.29
C VAL A 106 1.32 -5.43 -7.47
N CYS A 107 0.73 -5.42 -6.27
CA CYS A 107 0.72 -4.29 -5.34
C CYS A 107 2.13 -3.74 -5.07
N ASN A 108 3.11 -4.63 -4.91
CA ASN A 108 4.49 -4.24 -4.56
C ASN A 108 5.32 -3.91 -5.80
N LEU A 109 5.04 -4.58 -6.93
CA LEU A 109 5.76 -4.35 -8.18
C LEU A 109 5.29 -3.08 -8.92
N ALA A 110 3.99 -2.78 -8.89
CA ALA A 110 3.44 -1.66 -9.66
C ALA A 110 4.05 -0.29 -9.29
N PRO A 111 4.27 0.06 -8.01
CA PRO A 111 4.97 1.28 -7.64
C PRO A 111 6.40 1.33 -8.17
N VAL A 112 7.15 0.24 -8.03
CA VAL A 112 8.53 0.13 -8.50
C VAL A 112 8.59 0.29 -10.02
N ILE A 113 7.72 -0.40 -10.76
CA ILE A 113 7.64 -0.30 -12.22
C ILE A 113 7.26 1.12 -12.64
N ALA A 114 6.29 1.75 -11.99
CA ALA A 114 5.92 3.14 -12.25
C ALA A 114 7.11 4.09 -12.03
N GLY A 115 7.93 3.82 -11.02
CA GLY A 115 9.19 4.53 -10.78
C GLY A 115 10.20 4.35 -11.91
N ILE A 116 10.45 3.10 -12.32
CA ILE A 116 11.38 2.75 -13.41
C ILE A 116 11.01 3.45 -14.73
N GLN A 117 9.71 3.60 -14.99
CA GLN A 117 9.21 4.26 -16.20
C GLN A 117 9.21 5.79 -16.11
N ASN A 118 9.69 6.39 -15.00
CA ASN A 118 9.59 7.82 -14.75
C ASN A 118 8.15 8.36 -14.88
N TYR A 119 7.16 7.57 -14.43
CA TYR A 119 5.77 8.02 -14.41
C TYR A 119 5.65 9.28 -13.55
N ASP A 120 4.76 10.22 -13.90
CA ASP A 120 4.62 11.47 -13.17
C ASP A 120 4.31 11.23 -11.68
N SER A 121 5.15 11.78 -10.80
CA SER A 121 5.09 11.50 -9.36
C SER A 121 3.79 12.00 -8.72
N LYS A 122 3.21 13.10 -9.23
CA LYS A 122 1.96 13.66 -8.70
C LYS A 122 0.79 12.77 -9.09
N ARG A 123 0.70 12.36 -10.36
CA ARG A 123 -0.33 11.42 -10.84
C ARG A 123 -0.22 10.08 -10.12
N PHE A 124 1.00 9.54 -9.97
CA PHE A 124 1.23 8.32 -9.20
C PHE A 124 0.64 8.44 -7.80
N LEU A 125 1.00 9.50 -7.06
CA LEU A 125 0.59 9.68 -5.67
C LEU A 125 -0.93 9.81 -5.55
N ILE A 126 -1.59 10.56 -6.43
CA ILE A 126 -3.05 10.70 -6.43
C ILE A 126 -3.72 9.33 -6.63
N ILE A 127 -3.28 8.61 -7.66
CA ILE A 127 -3.91 7.35 -8.06
C ILE A 127 -3.68 6.26 -7.00
N ILE A 128 -2.45 6.10 -6.52
CA ILE A 128 -2.11 5.09 -5.53
C ILE A 128 -2.74 5.40 -4.17
N SER A 129 -2.96 6.68 -3.86
CA SER A 129 -3.69 7.09 -2.65
C SER A 129 -5.14 6.66 -2.73
N ILE A 130 -5.82 6.94 -3.85
CA ILE A 130 -7.21 6.49 -4.06
C ILE A 130 -7.29 4.97 -3.95
N ALA A 131 -6.39 4.26 -4.62
CA ALA A 131 -6.37 2.80 -4.61
C ALA A 131 -6.19 2.21 -3.20
N ASN A 132 -5.25 2.75 -2.42
CA ASN A 132 -5.02 2.31 -1.05
C ASN A 132 -6.14 2.71 -0.11
N ILE A 133 -6.74 3.90 -0.25
CA ILE A 133 -7.92 4.32 0.53
C ILE A 133 -9.04 3.30 0.36
N ILE A 134 -9.35 2.92 -0.89
CA ILE A 134 -10.42 1.93 -1.17
C ILE A 134 -10.05 0.57 -0.54
N LYS A 135 -8.82 0.10 -0.72
CA LYS A 135 -8.36 -1.17 -0.12
C LYS A 135 -8.46 -1.16 1.40
N CYS A 136 -7.94 -0.11 2.05
CA CYS A 136 -7.90 0.01 3.51
C CYS A 136 -9.31 0.12 4.08
N PHE A 137 -10.19 0.84 3.39
CA PHE A 137 -11.60 0.92 3.77
C PHE A 137 -12.26 -0.46 3.72
N ALA A 138 -12.04 -1.21 2.63
CA ALA A 138 -12.58 -2.57 2.51
C ALA A 138 -12.05 -3.49 3.62
N ILE A 139 -10.75 -3.45 3.93
CA ILE A 139 -10.14 -4.26 5.00
C ILE A 139 -10.79 -3.92 6.35
N VAL A 140 -10.83 -2.64 6.73
CA VAL A 140 -11.39 -2.22 8.03
C VAL A 140 -12.87 -2.56 8.13
N TYR A 141 -13.66 -2.30 7.08
CA TYR A 141 -15.09 -2.61 7.05
C TYR A 141 -15.37 -4.12 7.18
N LEU A 142 -14.64 -4.95 6.44
CA LEU A 142 -14.75 -6.40 6.55
C LEU A 142 -14.33 -6.88 7.94
N SER A 143 -13.27 -6.30 8.51
CA SER A 143 -12.82 -6.65 9.86
C SER A 143 -13.87 -6.36 10.92
N ILE A 144 -14.51 -5.19 10.89
CA ILE A 144 -15.59 -4.84 11.82
C ILE A 144 -16.75 -5.82 11.68
N THR A 145 -17.19 -6.09 10.45
CA THR A 145 -18.32 -7.00 10.17
C THR A 145 -18.07 -8.40 10.74
N ILE A 146 -16.86 -8.92 10.57
CA ILE A 146 -16.46 -10.24 11.07
C ILE A 146 -16.40 -10.27 12.59
N ILE A 147 -15.85 -9.21 13.21
CA ILE A 147 -15.77 -9.10 14.68
C ILE A 147 -17.18 -9.04 15.28
N ASP A 148 -18.07 -8.24 14.69
CA ASP A 148 -19.45 -8.13 15.14
C ASP A 148 -20.18 -9.47 15.01
N TRP A 149 -20.04 -10.17 13.88
CA TRP A 149 -20.64 -11.49 13.68
C TRP A 149 -20.20 -12.50 14.73
N TRP A 150 -18.90 -12.52 15.08
CA TRP A 150 -18.39 -13.36 16.15
C TRP A 150 -19.01 -13.02 17.50
N ARG A 151 -19.24 -11.74 17.78
CA ARG A 151 -19.79 -11.29 19.06
C ARG A 151 -21.25 -11.71 19.30
N TYR A 152 -21.97 -12.08 18.23
CA TYR A 152 -23.35 -12.60 18.30
C TYR A 152 -23.45 -14.13 18.38
N LEU A 153 -22.33 -14.86 18.26
CA LEU A 153 -22.23 -16.31 18.46
C LEU A 153 -21.89 -16.64 19.91
#